data_AF-A0A7J4KAM6-F1
#
_entry.id   AF-A0A7J4KAM6-F1
#
_cell.length_a   1.000
_cell.length_b   1.000
_cell.length_c   1.000
_cell.angle_alpha   90.00
_cell.angle_beta   90.00
_cell.angle_gamma   90.00
#
_symmetry.space_group_name_H-M   'P 1'
#
loop_
_entity.id
_entity.type
_entity.pdbx_description
1 polymer ?
#
loop_
_entity_poly.entity_id
_entity_poly.type
_entity_poly.pdbx_seq_one_letter_code
_entity_poly.pdbx_strand_id
1 'polypeptide(L)'
;MKDLRELNLRLTKQSLKEGITRDILIIQSIHTIDELISMINKMFAILKERYGYYAPKLSRTEDLNFLLKSVYSKTKEDMAIAMTDSDLNSIIEIASETEKLNALRISQEKYLENLMSEQCPNLSRVAGFLIGARLVDHAGSFKHLAELPSSTIQILGAEKALFRHLKTGAKAPKFGVIFAHQDISKEVVNKGKVARKLASEISKAVKIDYFRK
;
A
#
# COMPACT_ATOMS: atom_id res chain seq x y z
N MET A 1 4.35 -40.50 -28.54
CA MET A 1 5.10 -39.37 -27.94
C MET A 1 4.45 -38.00 -28.16
N LYS A 2 3.87 -37.68 -29.33
CA LYS A 2 3.15 -36.41 -29.56
C LYS A 2 1.93 -36.24 -28.63
N ASP A 3 1.16 -37.31 -28.41
CA ASP A 3 -0.05 -37.26 -27.57
C ASP A 3 0.24 -37.01 -26.09
N LEU A 4 1.33 -37.57 -25.55
CA LEU A 4 1.73 -37.36 -24.15
C LEU A 4 2.18 -35.91 -23.91
N ARG A 5 2.89 -35.32 -24.88
CA ARG A 5 3.29 -33.91 -24.82
C ARG A 5 2.08 -32.99 -24.86
N GLU A 6 1.10 -33.28 -25.72
CA GLU A 6 -0.11 -32.49 -25.85
C GLU A 6 -1.01 -32.59 -24.61
N LEU A 7 -1.12 -33.80 -24.03
CA LEU A 7 -1.78 -34.03 -22.75
C LEU A 7 -1.10 -33.25 -21.61
N ASN A 8 0.23 -33.33 -21.50
CA ASN A 8 0.98 -32.58 -20.48
C ASN A 8 0.81 -31.07 -20.66
N LEU A 9 0.86 -30.56 -21.89
CA LEU A 9 0.61 -29.15 -22.16
C LEU A 9 -0.81 -28.73 -21.75
N ARG A 10 -1.82 -29.58 -21.98
CA ARG A 10 -3.19 -29.31 -21.57
C ARG A 10 -3.34 -29.31 -20.05
N LEU A 11 -2.76 -30.30 -19.37
CA LEU A 11 -2.76 -30.39 -17.90
C LEU A 11 -2.05 -29.19 -17.28
N THR A 12 -0.86 -28.82 -17.76
CA THR A 12 -0.15 -27.64 -17.28
C THR A 12 -0.94 -26.35 -17.53
N LYS A 13 -1.56 -26.18 -18.71
CA LYS A 13 -2.44 -25.03 -18.97
C LYS A 13 -3.62 -24.97 -18.01
N GLN A 14 -4.18 -26.12 -17.65
CA GLN A 14 -5.28 -26.20 -16.70
C GLN A 14 -4.81 -25.86 -15.27
N SER A 15 -3.71 -26.46 -14.80
CA SER A 15 -3.12 -26.14 -13.50
C SER A 15 -2.68 -24.67 -13.40
N LEU A 16 -2.21 -24.08 -14.50
CA LEU A 16 -1.89 -22.64 -14.55
C LEU A 16 -3.14 -21.77 -14.41
N LYS A 17 -4.25 -22.14 -15.05
CA LYS A 17 -5.53 -21.42 -14.89
C LYS A 17 -6.06 -21.54 -13.46
N GLU A 18 -5.96 -22.72 -12.87
CA GLU A 18 -6.35 -22.98 -11.48
C GLU A 18 -5.45 -22.23 -10.47
N GLY A 19 -4.17 -22.04 -10.82
CA GLY A 19 -3.21 -21.28 -10.00
C GLY A 19 -3.38 -19.76 -10.04
N ILE A 20 -4.14 -19.21 -11.01
CA ILE A 20 -4.48 -17.78 -11.03
C ILE A 20 -5.69 -17.57 -10.12
N THR A 21 -5.41 -17.43 -8.84
CA THR A 21 -6.42 -17.15 -7.82
C THR A 21 -6.70 -15.64 -7.73
N ARG A 22 -7.90 -15.29 -7.27
CA ARG A 22 -8.34 -13.88 -7.16
C ARG A 22 -7.52 -13.06 -6.15
N ASP A 23 -6.75 -13.70 -5.28
CA ASP A 23 -5.80 -13.05 -4.38
C ASP A 23 -4.65 -12.34 -5.12
N ILE A 24 -4.30 -12.78 -6.33
CA ILE A 24 -3.34 -12.07 -7.19
C ILE A 24 -3.85 -10.65 -7.48
N LEU A 25 -5.16 -10.48 -7.70
CA LEU A 25 -5.74 -9.15 -7.93
C LEU A 25 -5.61 -8.26 -6.69
N ILE A 26 -5.69 -8.82 -5.47
CA ILE A 26 -5.48 -8.07 -4.22
C ILE A 26 -4.03 -7.58 -4.15
N ILE A 27 -3.07 -8.46 -4.42
CA ILE A 27 -1.63 -8.15 -4.40
C ILE A 27 -1.29 -7.08 -5.45
N GLN A 28 -1.77 -7.26 -6.69
CA GLN A 28 -1.52 -6.28 -7.76
C GLN A 28 -2.18 -4.93 -7.46
N SER A 29 -3.35 -4.92 -6.84
CA SER A 29 -4.02 -3.67 -6.46
C SER A 29 -3.23 -2.90 -5.40
N ILE A 30 -2.68 -3.58 -4.38
CA ILE A 30 -1.87 -2.90 -3.36
C ILE A 30 -0.53 -2.39 -3.93
N HIS A 31 0.13 -3.15 -4.81
CA HIS A 31 1.32 -2.67 -5.52
C HIS A 31 1.02 -1.46 -6.38
N THR A 32 -0.11 -1.48 -7.10
CA THR A 32 -0.55 -0.34 -7.92
C THR A 32 -0.79 0.90 -7.06
N ILE A 33 -1.44 0.75 -5.90
CA ILE A 33 -1.65 1.86 -4.96
C ILE A 33 -0.31 2.40 -4.44
N ASP A 34 0.63 1.54 -4.06
CA ASP A 34 1.95 1.94 -3.57
C ASP A 34 2.77 2.66 -4.65
N GLU A 35 2.71 2.21 -5.91
CA GLU A 35 3.33 2.89 -7.05
C GLU A 35 2.68 4.25 -7.31
N LEU A 36 1.36 4.35 -7.28
CA LEU A 36 0.65 5.63 -7.42
C LEU A 36 1.04 6.61 -6.32
N ILE A 37 1.14 6.16 -5.06
CA ILE A 37 1.62 7.00 -3.95
C ILE A 37 3.06 7.48 -4.20
N SER A 38 3.95 6.58 -4.64
CA SER A 38 5.33 6.93 -4.98
C SER A 38 5.40 7.98 -6.11
N MET A 39 4.59 7.81 -7.16
CA MET A 39 4.48 8.76 -8.26
C MET A 39 3.97 10.12 -7.79
N ILE A 40 2.87 10.15 -7.01
CA ILE A 40 2.30 11.39 -6.47
C ILE A 40 3.32 12.12 -5.60
N ASN A 41 4.07 11.41 -4.74
CA ASN A 41 5.08 12.01 -3.89
C ASN A 41 6.24 12.62 -4.70
N LYS A 42 6.69 11.95 -5.76
CA LYS A 42 7.71 12.49 -6.67
C LYS A 42 7.20 13.75 -7.40
N MET A 43 5.97 13.70 -7.91
CA MET A 43 5.34 14.84 -8.59
C MET A 43 5.14 16.02 -7.63
N PHE A 44 4.73 15.76 -6.39
CA PHE A 44 4.61 16.76 -5.34
C PHE A 44 5.94 17.42 -5.03
N ALA A 45 7.03 16.65 -4.90
CA ALA A 45 8.36 17.20 -4.69
C ALA A 45 8.79 18.12 -5.85
N ILE A 46 8.56 17.69 -7.10
CA ILE A 46 8.84 18.50 -8.30
C ILE A 46 8.02 19.79 -8.31
N LEU A 47 6.72 19.72 -8.03
CA LEU A 47 5.85 20.90 -7.96
C LEU A 47 6.30 21.88 -6.89
N LYS A 48 6.67 21.36 -5.72
CA LYS A 48 7.13 22.13 -4.57
C LYS A 48 8.44 22.85 -4.85
N GLU A 49 9.38 22.19 -5.53
CA GLU A 49 10.63 22.79 -5.97
C GLU A 49 10.40 23.86 -7.05
N ARG A 50 9.70 23.49 -8.14
CA ARG A 50 9.47 24.38 -9.29
C ARG A 50 8.64 25.61 -8.91
N TYR A 51 7.54 25.42 -8.19
CA TYR A 51 6.69 26.53 -7.75
C TYR A 51 7.30 27.30 -6.58
N GLY A 52 8.19 26.67 -5.80
CA GLY A 52 8.94 27.32 -4.73
C GLY A 52 9.81 28.48 -5.20
N TYR A 53 10.31 28.46 -6.44
CA TYR A 53 11.02 29.60 -7.05
C TYR A 53 10.11 30.81 -7.31
N TYR A 54 8.83 30.57 -7.54
CA TYR A 54 7.81 31.62 -7.75
C TYR A 54 7.17 32.06 -6.43
N ALA A 55 7.03 31.16 -5.47
CA ALA A 55 6.42 31.42 -4.16
C ALA A 55 7.20 30.69 -3.05
N PRO A 56 8.26 31.30 -2.49
CA PRO A 56 9.15 30.65 -1.55
C PRO A 56 8.48 30.08 -0.29
N LYS A 57 7.36 30.65 0.19
CA LYS A 57 6.67 30.11 1.37
C LYS A 57 6.05 28.74 1.12
N LEU A 58 5.66 28.44 -0.13
CA LEU A 58 5.05 27.17 -0.50
C LEU A 58 6.06 26.01 -0.59
N SER A 59 7.34 26.33 -0.70
CA SER A 59 8.44 25.34 -0.61
C SER A 59 8.50 24.64 0.75
N ARG A 60 7.76 25.09 1.77
CA ARG A 60 7.71 24.46 3.10
C ARG A 60 6.44 23.67 3.35
N THR A 61 5.44 23.78 2.48
CA THR A 61 4.16 23.11 2.65
C THR A 61 4.29 21.59 2.50
N GLU A 62 3.60 20.84 3.36
CA GLU A 62 3.46 19.37 3.27
C GLU A 62 2.11 18.94 2.68
N ASP A 63 1.16 19.87 2.58
CA ASP A 63 -0.17 19.64 2.03
C ASP A 63 -0.21 19.82 0.50
N LEU A 64 -0.42 18.70 -0.20
CA LEU A 64 -0.61 18.66 -1.66
C LEU A 64 -1.81 19.51 -2.11
N ASN A 65 -2.94 19.45 -1.42
CA ASN A 65 -4.15 20.17 -1.86
C ASN A 65 -3.96 21.68 -1.77
N PHE A 66 -3.30 22.14 -0.70
CA PHE A 66 -2.95 23.55 -0.55
C PHE A 66 -1.99 24.03 -1.64
N LEU A 67 -0.99 23.20 -1.99
CA LEU A 67 -0.05 23.51 -3.06
C LEU A 67 -0.77 23.59 -4.41
N LEU A 68 -1.59 22.60 -4.77
CA LEU A 68 -2.35 22.58 -6.02
C LEU A 68 -3.23 23.82 -6.14
N LYS A 69 -4.01 24.16 -5.10
CA LYS A 69 -4.85 25.36 -5.09
C LYS A 69 -4.04 26.64 -5.34
N SER A 70 -2.87 26.75 -4.72
CA SER A 70 -1.99 27.91 -4.86
C SER A 70 -1.38 28.03 -6.26
N VAL A 71 -1.02 26.89 -6.86
CA VAL A 71 -0.55 26.82 -8.26
C VAL A 71 -1.63 27.31 -9.21
N TYR A 72 -2.88 26.87 -9.04
CA TYR A 72 -4.00 27.31 -9.89
C TYR A 72 -4.35 28.78 -9.69
N SER A 73 -4.24 29.33 -8.48
CA SER A 73 -4.49 30.75 -8.22
C SER A 73 -3.34 31.66 -8.64
N LYS A 74 -2.21 31.11 -9.12
CA LYS A 74 -1.00 31.85 -9.52
C LYS A 74 -0.58 32.88 -8.46
N THR A 75 -0.64 32.51 -7.18
CA THR A 75 -0.33 33.43 -6.08
C THR A 75 1.13 33.88 -6.14
N LYS A 76 1.35 35.16 -6.49
CA LYS A 76 2.68 35.76 -6.58
C LYS A 76 3.10 36.32 -5.22
N GLU A 77 4.34 36.04 -4.80
CA GLU A 77 4.93 36.64 -3.60
C GLU A 77 6.04 37.63 -3.96
N ASP A 78 6.34 38.56 -3.05
CA ASP A 78 7.28 39.68 -3.27
C ASP A 78 8.74 39.23 -3.52
N MET A 79 9.09 37.98 -3.21
CA MET A 79 10.41 37.37 -3.46
C MET A 79 10.40 36.36 -4.62
N ALA A 80 9.44 36.47 -5.55
CA ALA A 80 9.32 35.59 -6.70
C ALA A 80 10.37 35.90 -7.78
N ILE A 81 10.95 34.86 -8.38
CA ILE A 81 11.59 34.99 -9.69
C ILE A 81 10.50 35.30 -10.73
N ALA A 82 10.78 36.22 -11.66
CA ALA A 82 9.90 36.49 -12.78
C ALA A 82 9.87 35.27 -13.73
N MET A 83 8.82 34.46 -13.64
CA MET A 83 8.53 33.38 -14.57
C MET A 83 7.68 33.87 -15.74
N THR A 84 7.91 33.31 -16.93
CA THR A 84 7.04 33.57 -18.07
C THR A 84 5.72 32.81 -17.92
N ASP A 85 4.69 33.24 -18.65
CA ASP A 85 3.41 32.50 -18.68
C ASP A 85 3.57 31.08 -19.20
N SER A 86 4.54 30.83 -20.09
CA SER A 86 4.88 29.49 -20.57
C SER A 86 5.41 28.60 -19.44
N ASP A 87 6.27 29.15 -18.57
CA ASP A 87 6.82 28.41 -17.42
C ASP A 87 5.73 28.05 -16.41
N LEU A 88 4.83 29.00 -16.14
CA LEU A 88 3.69 28.78 -15.24
C LEU A 88 2.71 27.75 -15.80
N ASN A 89 2.43 27.78 -17.11
CA ASN A 89 1.57 26.79 -17.75
C ASN A 89 2.15 25.38 -17.63
N SER A 90 3.47 25.22 -17.82
CA SER A 90 4.14 23.92 -17.60
C SER A 90 3.97 23.41 -16.16
N ILE A 91 4.02 24.29 -15.15
CA ILE A 91 3.80 23.90 -13.74
C ILE A 91 2.33 23.51 -13.50
N ILE A 92 1.39 24.25 -14.10
CA ILE A 92 -0.05 23.95 -14.01
C ILE A 92 -0.38 22.60 -14.66
N GLU A 93 0.25 22.25 -15.78
CA GLU A 93 0.09 20.94 -16.42
C GLU A 93 0.50 19.80 -15.48
N ILE A 94 1.64 19.93 -14.81
CA ILE A 94 2.11 18.95 -13.82
C ILE A 94 1.14 18.86 -12.63
N ALA A 95 0.62 20.00 -12.17
CA ALA A 95 -0.37 20.04 -11.09
C ALA A 95 -1.66 19.29 -11.48
N SER A 96 -2.16 19.53 -12.69
CA SER A 96 -3.31 18.81 -13.27
C SER A 96 -3.09 17.31 -13.34
N GLU A 97 -1.92 16.87 -13.82
CA GLU A 97 -1.63 15.43 -13.90
C GLU A 97 -1.48 14.80 -12.51
N THR A 98 -0.92 15.53 -11.53
CA THR A 98 -0.82 15.08 -10.14
C THR A 98 -2.20 14.90 -9.50
N GLU A 99 -3.14 15.81 -9.79
CA GLU A 99 -4.53 15.69 -9.34
C GLU A 99 -5.21 14.45 -9.92
N LYS A 100 -5.04 14.19 -11.23
CA LYS A 100 -5.56 12.97 -11.87
C LYS A 100 -4.99 11.69 -11.26
N LEU A 101 -3.69 11.65 -11.00
CA LEU A 101 -3.04 10.52 -10.33
C LEU A 101 -3.62 10.28 -8.93
N ASN A 102 -3.89 11.35 -8.16
CA ASN A 102 -4.52 11.23 -6.85
C ASN A 102 -5.97 10.73 -6.96
N ALA A 103 -6.74 11.19 -7.96
CA ALA A 103 -8.08 10.66 -8.22
C ALA A 103 -8.05 9.16 -8.59
N LEU A 104 -7.08 8.76 -9.41
CA LEU A 104 -6.85 7.35 -9.75
C LEU A 104 -6.50 6.53 -8.50
N ARG A 105 -5.61 7.01 -7.62
CA ARG A 105 -5.28 6.35 -6.34
C ARG A 105 -6.53 6.07 -5.52
N ILE A 106 -7.41 7.08 -5.34
CA ILE A 106 -8.66 6.94 -4.59
C ILE A 106 -9.57 5.89 -5.24
N SER A 107 -9.66 5.86 -6.57
CA SER A 107 -10.46 4.86 -7.28
C SER A 107 -9.93 3.43 -7.09
N GLN A 108 -8.61 3.26 -7.06
CA GLN A 108 -7.95 1.96 -6.83
C GLN A 108 -8.12 1.51 -5.37
N GLU A 109 -8.05 2.43 -4.41
CA GLU A 109 -8.34 2.12 -3.00
C GLU A 109 -9.77 1.60 -2.82
N LYS A 110 -10.75 2.24 -3.48
CA LYS A 110 -12.15 1.79 -3.45
C LYS A 110 -12.34 0.44 -4.14
N TYR A 111 -11.63 0.19 -5.23
CA TYR A 111 -11.64 -1.12 -5.88
C TYR A 111 -11.08 -2.21 -4.96
N LEU A 112 -9.95 -1.95 -4.29
CA LEU A 112 -9.36 -2.86 -3.31
C LEU A 112 -10.30 -3.12 -2.13
N GLU A 113 -10.98 -2.10 -1.62
CA GLU A 113 -11.96 -2.24 -0.53
C GLU A 113 -13.10 -3.20 -0.90
N ASN A 114 -13.67 -3.06 -2.10
CA ASN A 114 -14.71 -3.96 -2.60
C ASN A 114 -14.18 -5.40 -2.76
N LEU A 115 -13.00 -5.55 -3.36
CA LEU A 115 -12.37 -6.84 -3.59
C LEU A 115 -12.08 -7.58 -2.27
N MET A 116 -11.55 -6.87 -1.27
CA MET A 116 -11.29 -7.41 0.06
C MET A 116 -12.58 -7.79 0.79
N SER A 117 -13.63 -7.00 0.64
CA SER A 117 -14.94 -7.28 1.27
C SER A 117 -15.63 -8.50 0.67
N GLU A 118 -15.45 -8.75 -0.63
CA GLU A 118 -15.97 -9.93 -1.31
C GLU A 118 -15.15 -11.19 -0.98
N GLN A 119 -13.82 -11.08 -0.96
CA GLN A 119 -12.95 -12.25 -0.81
C GLN A 119 -12.66 -12.62 0.64
N CYS A 120 -12.39 -11.63 1.50
CA CYS A 120 -11.90 -11.79 2.87
C CYS A 120 -12.66 -10.86 3.86
N PRO A 121 -13.98 -11.06 4.05
CA PRO A 121 -14.81 -10.15 4.84
C PRO A 121 -14.40 -10.08 6.32
N ASN A 122 -13.99 -11.21 6.92
CA ASN A 122 -13.60 -11.21 8.33
C ASN A 122 -12.24 -10.52 8.51
N LEU A 123 -11.27 -10.78 7.62
CA LEU A 123 -9.98 -10.09 7.63
C LEU A 123 -10.15 -8.57 7.48
N SER A 124 -10.97 -8.15 6.52
CA SER A 124 -11.27 -6.72 6.28
C SER A 124 -11.89 -6.07 7.52
N ARG A 125 -12.79 -6.77 8.22
CA ARG A 125 -13.41 -6.26 9.45
C ARG A 125 -12.44 -6.14 10.63
N VAL A 126 -11.48 -7.05 10.76
CA VAL A 126 -10.55 -7.08 11.90
C VAL A 126 -9.35 -6.14 11.69
N ALA A 127 -8.77 -6.12 10.48
CA ALA A 127 -7.54 -5.38 10.21
C ALA A 127 -7.76 -4.13 9.33
N GLY A 128 -8.90 -4.02 8.65
CA GLY A 128 -9.09 -3.08 7.54
C GLY A 128 -8.55 -3.63 6.22
N PHE A 129 -9.10 -3.16 5.10
CA PHE A 129 -8.77 -3.65 3.76
C PHE A 129 -7.29 -3.39 3.39
N LEU A 130 -6.72 -2.24 3.74
CA LEU A 130 -5.31 -1.91 3.44
C LEU A 130 -4.33 -2.83 4.17
N ILE A 131 -4.50 -3.03 5.48
CA ILE A 131 -3.60 -3.90 6.26
C ILE A 131 -3.81 -5.36 5.86
N GLY A 132 -5.07 -5.77 5.63
CA GLY A 132 -5.38 -7.10 5.12
C GLY A 132 -4.69 -7.39 3.79
N ALA A 133 -4.79 -6.47 2.83
CA ALA A 133 -4.12 -6.61 1.53
C ALA A 133 -2.58 -6.68 1.66
N ARG A 134 -1.99 -5.84 2.52
CA ARG A 134 -0.53 -5.89 2.81
C ARG A 134 -0.12 -7.22 3.44
N LEU A 135 -0.94 -7.81 4.31
CA LEU A 135 -0.66 -9.13 4.88
C LEU A 135 -0.67 -10.23 3.82
N VAL A 136 -1.61 -10.17 2.87
CA VAL A 136 -1.67 -11.10 1.73
C VAL A 136 -0.45 -10.94 0.84
N ASP A 137 -0.04 -9.70 0.55
CA ASP A 137 1.15 -9.39 -0.22
C ASP A 137 2.42 -9.96 0.43
N HIS A 138 2.66 -9.68 1.71
CA HIS A 138 3.83 -10.22 2.42
C HIS A 138 3.82 -11.75 2.56
N ALA A 139 2.65 -12.38 2.58
CA ALA A 139 2.53 -13.83 2.55
C ALA A 139 2.66 -14.42 1.14
N GLY A 140 2.54 -13.61 0.09
CA GLY A 140 2.61 -14.02 -1.32
C GLY A 140 1.36 -14.73 -1.87
N SER A 141 0.50 -15.26 -0.99
CA SER A 141 -0.83 -15.79 -1.36
C SER A 141 -1.77 -15.79 -0.15
N PHE A 142 -3.07 -15.77 -0.42
CA PHE A 142 -4.06 -15.85 0.65
C PHE A 142 -4.05 -17.20 1.36
N LYS A 143 -3.78 -18.29 0.61
CA LYS A 143 -3.60 -19.63 1.17
C LYS A 143 -2.43 -19.66 2.17
N HIS A 144 -1.26 -19.15 1.77
CA HIS A 144 -0.10 -19.16 2.64
C HIS A 144 -0.37 -18.36 3.91
N LEU A 145 -1.03 -17.19 3.80
CA LEU A 145 -1.41 -16.39 4.96
C LEU A 145 -2.29 -17.18 5.96
N ALA A 146 -3.22 -18.01 5.48
CA ALA A 146 -4.09 -18.84 6.32
C ALA A 146 -3.33 -19.95 7.08
N GLU A 147 -2.22 -20.44 6.51
CA GLU A 147 -1.36 -21.46 7.11
C GLU A 147 -0.42 -20.88 8.18
N LEU A 148 -0.14 -19.57 8.14
CA LEU A 148 0.79 -18.93 9.08
C LEU A 148 0.27 -18.93 10.53
N PRO A 149 1.16 -19.13 11.52
CA PRO A 149 0.81 -18.94 12.92
C PRO A 149 0.69 -17.45 13.25
N SER A 150 -0.04 -17.14 14.31
CA SER A 150 -0.23 -15.77 14.80
C SER A 150 1.09 -15.05 15.09
N SER A 151 2.12 -15.76 15.56
CA SER A 151 3.45 -15.19 15.83
C SER A 151 4.13 -14.69 14.56
N THR A 152 3.98 -15.38 13.43
CA THR A 152 4.51 -14.94 12.14
C THR A 152 3.70 -13.75 11.61
N ILE A 153 2.37 -13.83 11.66
CA ILE A 153 1.48 -12.72 11.25
C ILE A 153 1.81 -11.43 12.00
N GLN A 154 2.19 -11.53 13.29
CA GLN A 154 2.59 -10.37 14.11
C GLN A 154 3.78 -9.60 13.50
N ILE A 155 4.72 -10.29 12.86
CA ILE A 155 6.01 -9.74 12.41
C ILE A 155 6.19 -9.72 10.89
N LEU A 156 5.15 -10.07 10.10
CA LEU A 156 5.16 -9.94 8.64
C LEU A 156 5.48 -8.51 8.22
N GLY A 157 6.42 -8.32 7.29
CA GLY A 157 6.97 -7.03 6.87
C GLY A 157 8.12 -6.50 7.74
N ALA A 158 8.48 -7.18 8.83
CA ALA A 158 9.66 -6.86 9.66
C ALA A 158 10.80 -7.87 9.50
N GLU A 159 10.86 -8.59 8.38
CA GLU A 159 11.79 -9.69 8.12
C GLU A 159 13.25 -9.24 8.24
N LYS A 160 13.59 -8.05 7.73
CA LYS A 160 14.94 -7.48 7.86
C LYS A 160 15.37 -7.35 9.33
N ALA A 161 14.47 -6.87 10.19
CA ALA A 161 14.76 -6.72 11.61
C ALA A 161 14.79 -8.08 12.33
N LEU A 162 13.91 -9.01 11.94
CA LEU A 162 13.89 -10.38 12.44
C LEU A 162 15.18 -11.12 12.09
N PHE A 163 15.62 -11.08 10.84
CA PHE A 163 16.86 -11.73 10.41
C PHE A 163 18.08 -11.10 11.08
N ARG A 164 18.07 -9.80 11.34
CA ARG A 164 19.13 -9.15 12.14
C ARG A 164 19.15 -9.69 13.57
N HIS A 165 17.99 -9.84 14.22
CA HIS A 165 17.89 -10.48 15.55
C HIS A 165 18.46 -11.90 15.53
N LEU A 166 18.07 -12.72 14.56
CA LEU A 166 18.54 -14.11 14.45
C LEU A 166 20.06 -14.21 14.20
N LYS A 167 20.64 -13.27 13.44
CA LYS A 167 22.09 -13.28 13.13
C LYS A 167 22.96 -12.67 14.24
N THR A 168 22.49 -11.62 14.91
CA THR A 168 23.33 -10.79 15.79
C THR A 168 22.89 -10.78 17.25
N GLY A 169 21.73 -11.39 17.57
CA GLY A 169 21.13 -11.32 18.90
C GLY A 169 20.51 -9.96 19.26
N ALA A 170 20.51 -8.98 18.34
CA ALA A 170 19.86 -7.68 18.54
C ALA A 170 18.37 -7.83 18.90
N LYS A 171 17.74 -6.87 19.57
CA LYS A 171 16.32 -7.01 20.01
C LYS A 171 15.37 -7.38 18.87
N ALA A 172 14.52 -8.38 19.11
CA ALA A 172 13.52 -8.86 18.16
C ALA A 172 12.46 -7.78 17.84
N PRO A 173 11.95 -7.74 16.59
CA PRO A 173 10.85 -6.85 16.23
C PRO A 173 9.57 -7.25 16.97
N LYS A 174 8.80 -6.25 17.41
CA LYS A 174 7.53 -6.47 18.15
C LYS A 174 6.31 -6.52 17.24
N PHE A 175 6.41 -5.98 16.04
CA PHE A 175 5.33 -5.85 15.07
C PHE A 175 5.94 -5.66 13.68
N GLY A 176 5.17 -6.02 12.65
CA GLY A 176 5.46 -5.70 11.25
C GLY A 176 4.41 -4.77 10.67
N VAL A 177 3.79 -5.12 9.55
CA VAL A 177 2.80 -4.29 8.84
C VAL A 177 1.58 -3.94 9.68
N ILE A 178 1.23 -4.79 10.66
CA ILE A 178 0.11 -4.53 11.57
C ILE A 178 0.31 -3.28 12.44
N PHE A 179 1.52 -2.74 12.54
CA PHE A 179 1.79 -1.52 13.32
C PHE A 179 0.94 -0.32 12.88
N ALA A 180 0.56 -0.25 11.60
CA ALA A 180 -0.29 0.80 11.06
C ALA A 180 -1.73 0.76 11.59
N HIS A 181 -2.14 -0.31 12.28
CA HIS A 181 -3.49 -0.43 12.82
C HIS A 181 -3.77 0.63 13.89
N GLN A 182 -4.96 1.21 13.87
CA GLN A 182 -5.34 2.30 14.76
C GLN A 182 -5.16 1.95 16.25
N ASP A 183 -5.54 0.73 16.65
CA ASP A 183 -5.42 0.27 18.04
C ASP A 183 -3.97 0.21 18.54
N ILE A 184 -3.01 -0.09 17.65
CA ILE A 184 -1.59 -0.14 17.99
C ILE A 184 -0.99 1.27 17.95
N SER A 185 -1.44 2.10 17.03
CA SER A 185 -0.99 3.49 16.90
C SER A 185 -1.40 4.34 18.11
N LYS A 186 -2.62 4.15 18.63
CA LYS A 186 -3.17 4.86 19.80
C LYS A 186 -2.47 4.50 21.11
N GLU A 187 -2.00 3.26 21.25
CA GLU A 187 -1.39 2.77 22.49
C GLU A 187 0.07 3.23 22.59
N VAL A 188 0.53 3.76 23.73
CA VAL A 188 1.92 4.26 23.88
C VAL A 188 2.83 3.22 24.52
N VAL A 189 2.35 2.55 25.58
CA VAL A 189 3.19 1.72 26.45
C VAL A 189 3.11 0.24 26.04
N ASN A 190 1.90 -0.25 25.76
CA ASN A 190 1.64 -1.67 25.61
C ASN A 190 1.51 -2.14 24.15
N LYS A 191 2.11 -1.44 23.19
CA LYS A 191 2.02 -1.75 21.74
C LYS A 191 2.24 -3.23 21.40
N GLY A 192 3.21 -3.89 22.05
CA GLY A 192 3.51 -5.31 21.81
C GLY A 192 2.42 -6.27 22.30
N LYS A 193 1.71 -5.94 23.38
CA LYS A 193 0.58 -6.77 23.87
C LYS A 193 -0.62 -6.63 22.93
N VAL A 194 -0.91 -5.40 22.49
CA VAL A 194 -1.98 -5.12 21.52
C VAL A 194 -1.68 -5.80 20.19
N ALA A 195 -0.44 -5.70 19.69
CA ALA A 195 -0.03 -6.37 18.46
C ALA A 195 -0.20 -7.89 18.51
N ARG A 196 0.14 -8.53 19.64
CA ARG A 196 -0.05 -9.98 19.81
C ARG A 196 -1.54 -10.36 19.79
N LYS A 197 -2.38 -9.60 20.50
CA LYS A 197 -3.83 -9.80 20.51
C LYS A 197 -4.41 -9.63 19.10
N LEU A 198 -4.05 -8.55 18.41
CA LEU A 198 -4.51 -8.28 17.05
C LEU A 198 -4.09 -9.38 16.08
N ALA A 199 -2.83 -9.82 16.13
CA ALA A 199 -2.34 -10.90 15.27
C ALA A 199 -3.08 -12.22 15.51
N SER A 200 -3.52 -12.49 16.75
CA SER A 200 -4.32 -13.68 17.08
C SER A 200 -5.72 -13.60 16.48
N GLU A 201 -6.36 -12.43 16.53
CA GLU A 201 -7.68 -12.22 15.92
C GLU A 201 -7.60 -12.24 14.38
N ILE A 202 -6.57 -11.65 13.79
CA ILE A 202 -6.29 -11.74 12.36
C ILE A 202 -6.11 -13.21 11.94
N SER A 203 -5.30 -13.99 12.67
CA SER A 203 -5.09 -15.40 12.34
C SER A 203 -6.40 -16.20 12.34
N LYS A 204 -7.30 -15.95 13.29
CA LYS A 204 -8.63 -16.58 13.32
C LYS A 204 -9.47 -16.13 12.13
N ALA A 205 -9.53 -14.82 11.85
CA ALA A 205 -10.31 -14.25 10.76
C ALA A 205 -9.89 -14.80 9.39
N VAL A 206 -8.58 -14.83 9.10
CA VAL A 206 -8.04 -15.38 7.85
C VAL A 206 -8.41 -16.86 7.71
N LYS A 207 -8.26 -17.65 8.77
CA LYS A 207 -8.59 -19.08 8.73
C LYS A 207 -10.07 -19.33 8.50
N ILE A 208 -10.94 -18.51 9.09
CA ILE A 208 -12.38 -18.57 8.83
C ILE A 208 -12.66 -18.24 7.36
N ASP A 209 -12.09 -17.15 6.85
CA ASP A 209 -12.29 -16.72 5.46
C ASP A 209 -11.77 -17.74 4.43
N TYR A 210 -10.71 -18.50 4.75
CA TYR A 210 -10.12 -19.47 3.83
C TYR A 210 -10.74 -20.88 3.95
N PHE A 211 -10.90 -21.41 5.18
CA PHE A 211 -11.29 -22.82 5.38
C PHE A 211 -12.80 -23.04 5.54
N ARG A 212 -13.59 -22.00 5.84
CA ARG A 212 -15.06 -22.12 5.96
C ARG A 212 -15.80 -21.59 4.72
N LYS A 213 -15.07 -21.28 3.66
CA LYS A 213 -15.63 -20.86 2.37
C LYS A 213 -16.13 -22.05 1.56
#